data_AF-A0A960GFC5-F1
#
_entry.id   AF-A0A960GFC5-F1
#
_cell.length_a   1.000
_cell.length_b   1.000
_cell.length_c   1.000
_cell.angle_alpha   90.00
_cell.angle_beta   90.00
_cell.angle_gamma   90.00
#
_symmetry.space_group_name_H-M   'P 1'
#
loop_
_entity.id
_entity.type
_entity.pdbx_description
1 polymer ?
#
loop_
_entity_poly.entity_id
_entity_poly.type
_entity_poly.pdbx_seq_one_letter_code
_entity_poly.pdbx_strand_id
1 'polypeptide(L)'
;MELIASRFIGPNQPGDFRWMLESPDYADAFFIFNDNESQYLEHLRHAQGAQSCLPGGGNAAIRPWQCRTPARAAGLPTGDQGGYEYLDDHVREIITQAAARAMAQAARVGAQRVFYSGSSDPELIGTGIFEVAPDVRRFAVSALRSALPD
;
A
#
# COMPACT_ATOMS: atom_id res chain seq x y z
N MET A 1 -9.21 -5.71 -13.27
CA MET A 1 -7.98 -5.42 -12.50
C MET A 1 -7.76 -6.55 -11.50
N GLU A 2 -6.58 -7.15 -11.47
CA GLU A 2 -6.25 -8.28 -10.57
C GLU A 2 -5.56 -7.78 -9.29
N LEU A 3 -5.97 -8.27 -8.11
CA LEU A 3 -5.32 -7.96 -6.84
C LEU A 3 -4.40 -9.09 -6.40
N ILE A 4 -3.10 -8.80 -6.27
CA ILE A 4 -2.04 -9.79 -6.07
C ILE A 4 -1.29 -9.51 -4.76
N ALA A 5 -1.21 -10.53 -3.91
CA ALA A 5 -0.37 -10.49 -2.71
C ALA A 5 1.10 -10.60 -3.12
N SER A 6 1.90 -9.59 -2.82
CA SER A 6 3.35 -9.61 -3.09
C SER A 6 4.13 -9.73 -1.79
N ARG A 7 4.74 -10.89 -1.57
CA ARG A 7 5.55 -11.14 -0.38
C ARG A 7 6.97 -10.63 -0.58
N PHE A 8 7.43 -9.75 0.30
CA PHE A 8 8.84 -9.37 0.35
C PHE A 8 9.68 -10.54 0.85
N ILE A 9 10.59 -11.05 0.01
CA ILE A 9 11.52 -12.13 0.34
C ILE A 9 12.96 -11.58 0.49
N GLY A 10 13.29 -10.54 -0.25
CA GLY A 10 14.62 -9.94 -0.29
C GLY A 10 14.67 -8.82 -1.34
N PRO A 11 15.75 -8.03 -1.37
CA PRO A 11 15.91 -6.95 -2.34
C PRO A 11 16.15 -7.46 -3.76
N ASN A 12 15.87 -6.63 -4.76
CA ASN A 12 16.19 -6.86 -6.18
C ASN A 12 15.51 -8.09 -6.81
N GLN A 13 14.30 -8.42 -6.38
CA GLN A 13 13.54 -9.56 -6.88
C GLN A 13 12.03 -9.33 -6.67
N PRO A 14 11.13 -10.16 -7.27
CA PRO A 14 9.70 -10.06 -6.99
C PRO A 14 9.42 -10.08 -5.49
N GLY A 15 8.58 -9.14 -5.03
CA GLY A 15 8.37 -8.86 -3.61
C GLY A 15 8.94 -7.50 -3.18
N ASP A 16 10.08 -7.10 -3.75
CA ASP A 16 10.65 -5.76 -3.59
C ASP A 16 9.99 -4.79 -4.57
N PHE A 17 9.10 -3.94 -4.06
CA PHE A 17 8.35 -3.02 -4.90
C PHE A 17 9.20 -2.01 -5.64
N ARG A 18 10.37 -1.63 -5.11
CA ARG A 18 11.25 -0.71 -5.81
C ARG A 18 11.78 -1.37 -7.09
N TRP A 19 12.28 -2.60 -6.95
CA TRP A 19 12.76 -3.38 -8.08
C TRP A 19 11.64 -3.68 -9.08
N MET A 20 10.45 -4.06 -8.59
CA MET A 20 9.31 -4.34 -9.47
C MET A 20 8.88 -3.10 -10.26
N LEU A 21 8.82 -1.91 -9.65
CA LEU A 21 8.46 -0.67 -10.33
C LEU A 21 9.43 -0.28 -11.46
N GLU A 22 10.70 -0.64 -11.32
CA GLU A 22 11.76 -0.36 -12.30
C GLU A 22 11.77 -1.38 -13.45
N SER A 23 11.12 -2.53 -13.30
CA SER A 23 11.04 -3.56 -14.33
C SER A 23 9.90 -3.31 -15.35
N PRO A 24 10.16 -3.46 -16.67
CA PRO A 24 9.12 -3.40 -17.70
C PRO A 24 7.99 -4.41 -17.52
N ASP A 25 8.26 -5.55 -16.88
CA ASP A 25 7.27 -6.60 -16.63
C ASP A 25 6.12 -6.16 -15.73
N TYR A 26 6.25 -5.00 -15.07
CA TYR A 26 5.24 -4.42 -14.18
C TYR A 26 4.79 -3.03 -14.65
N ALA A 27 4.93 -2.72 -15.95
CA ALA A 27 4.51 -1.45 -16.51
C ALA A 27 2.98 -1.20 -16.38
N ASP A 28 2.19 -2.27 -16.37
CA ASP A 28 0.73 -2.30 -16.16
C ASP A 28 0.32 -2.38 -14.68
N ALA A 29 1.29 -2.38 -13.76
CA ALA A 29 1.06 -2.62 -12.34
C ALA A 29 0.95 -1.32 -11.53
N PHE A 30 0.09 -1.35 -10.52
CA PHE A 30 0.00 -0.36 -9.46
C PHE A 30 0.32 -1.00 -8.11
N PHE A 31 0.99 -0.27 -7.22
CA PHE A 31 1.53 -0.82 -5.98
C PHE A 31 0.92 -0.18 -4.73
N ILE A 32 0.53 -1.01 -3.76
CA ILE A 32 -0.02 -0.58 -2.47
C ILE A 32 0.92 -0.99 -1.36
N PHE A 33 1.61 0.00 -0.78
CA PHE A 33 2.58 -0.22 0.29
C PHE A 33 1.96 0.12 1.65
N ASN A 34 2.45 -0.54 2.71
CA ASN A 34 2.08 -0.19 4.07
C ASN A 34 2.67 1.19 4.40
N ASP A 35 1.81 2.14 4.74
CA ASP A 35 2.20 3.51 5.05
C ASP A 35 2.01 3.83 6.53
N ASN A 36 2.73 4.86 6.95
CA ASN A 36 2.52 5.54 8.21
C ASN A 36 1.25 6.39 8.10
N GLU A 37 0.37 6.34 9.10
CA GLU A 37 -0.87 7.11 9.08
C GLU A 37 -0.59 8.61 8.90
N SER A 38 0.34 9.15 9.69
CA SER A 38 0.73 10.56 9.61
C SER A 38 1.18 10.98 8.20
N GLN A 39 1.93 10.13 7.50
CA GLN A 39 2.44 10.41 6.14
C GLN A 39 1.35 10.23 5.07
N TYR A 40 0.45 9.26 5.26
CA TYR A 40 -0.74 9.11 4.42
C TYR A 40 -1.67 10.33 4.54
N LEU A 41 -1.98 10.76 5.76
CA LEU A 41 -2.82 11.94 6.00
C LEU A 41 -2.18 13.22 5.44
N GLU A 42 -0.85 13.33 5.55
CA GLU A 42 -0.11 14.42 4.92
C GLU A 42 -0.20 14.37 3.39
N HIS A 43 -0.16 13.19 2.78
CA HIS A 43 -0.37 13.05 1.34
C HIS A 43 -1.77 13.52 0.91
N LEU A 44 -2.81 13.22 1.71
CA LEU A 44 -4.17 13.67 1.42
C LEU A 44 -4.33 15.20 1.46
N ARG A 45 -3.66 15.87 2.41
CA ARG A 45 -3.68 17.34 2.52
C ARG A 45 -2.78 18.01 1.49
N HIS A 46 -1.63 17.40 1.23
CA HIS A 46 -0.56 17.95 0.42
C HIS A 46 0.00 16.83 -0.48
N ALA A 47 -0.66 16.63 -1.63
CA ALA A 47 -0.35 15.56 -2.59
C ALA A 47 1.13 15.54 -3.05
N GLN A 48 1.88 16.63 -2.85
CA GLN A 48 3.33 16.74 -3.10
C GLN A 48 4.10 17.39 -1.92
N GLY A 49 3.56 17.31 -0.70
CA GLY A 49 4.25 17.80 0.50
C GLY A 49 5.59 17.09 0.70
N ALA A 50 6.59 17.82 1.22
CA ALA A 50 7.95 17.29 1.35
C ALA A 50 8.01 15.97 2.15
N GLN A 51 7.13 15.78 3.14
CA GLN A 51 7.09 14.59 4.01
C GLN A 51 6.25 13.43 3.46
N SER A 52 5.20 13.71 2.67
CA SER A 52 4.29 12.71 2.13
C SER A 52 4.88 11.88 1.00
N CYS A 53 6.02 12.31 0.46
CA CYS A 53 6.72 11.65 -0.63
C CYS A 53 8.08 11.08 -0.22
N LEU A 54 8.52 11.19 1.05
CA LEU A 54 9.81 10.64 1.47
C LEU A 54 9.78 9.11 1.46
N PRO A 55 10.85 8.43 1.02
CA PRO A 55 10.92 6.96 1.08
C PRO A 55 10.88 6.48 2.54
N GLY A 56 10.11 5.41 2.78
CA GLY A 56 10.14 4.64 4.03
C GLY A 56 11.01 3.39 3.95
N GLY A 57 10.91 2.52 4.96
CA GLY A 57 11.58 1.22 4.97
C GLY A 57 10.79 0.12 4.25
N GLY A 58 11.48 -0.93 3.80
CA GLY A 58 10.86 -2.05 3.10
C GLY A 58 10.11 -1.58 1.84
N ASN A 59 8.90 -2.08 1.62
CA ASN A 59 8.07 -1.63 0.50
C ASN A 59 7.59 -0.17 0.62
N ALA A 60 7.67 0.48 1.79
CA ALA A 60 7.42 1.93 1.87
C ALA A 60 8.52 2.76 1.18
N ALA A 61 9.62 2.15 0.74
CA ALA A 61 10.62 2.80 -0.10
C ALA A 61 10.03 3.37 -1.40
N ILE A 62 8.88 2.84 -1.85
CA ILE A 62 8.18 3.32 -3.05
C ILE A 62 7.20 4.47 -2.81
N ARG A 63 7.12 5.00 -1.57
CA ARG A 63 6.30 6.18 -1.27
C ARG A 63 6.47 7.35 -2.26
N PRO A 64 7.68 7.72 -2.73
CA PRO A 64 7.83 8.77 -3.74
C PRO A 64 7.05 8.57 -5.05
N TRP A 65 6.70 7.33 -5.40
CA TRP A 65 5.98 7.01 -6.65
C TRP A 65 4.49 7.32 -6.58
N GLN A 66 3.93 7.57 -5.39
CA GLN A 66 2.57 8.09 -5.24
C GLN A 66 2.45 9.57 -5.62
N CYS A 67 3.57 10.29 -5.63
CA CYS A 67 3.63 11.72 -5.95
C CYS A 67 4.04 12.02 -7.40
N ARG A 68 4.29 10.99 -8.22
CA ARG A 68 4.64 11.14 -9.64
C ARG A 68 3.38 11.24 -10.50
N THR A 69 3.54 11.69 -11.74
CA THR A 69 2.47 11.73 -12.75
C THR A 69 2.87 10.88 -13.97
N PRO A 70 2.15 9.80 -14.30
CA PRO A 70 1.07 9.20 -13.50
C PRO A 70 1.62 8.60 -12.20
N ALA A 71 0.78 8.58 -11.16
CA ALA A 71 1.14 7.92 -9.92
C ALA A 71 1.09 6.40 -10.12
N ARG A 72 2.09 5.69 -9.60
CA ARG A 72 2.19 4.22 -9.73
C ARG A 72 2.06 3.48 -8.41
N ALA A 73 1.85 4.23 -7.33
CA ALA A 73 1.72 3.68 -5.99
C ALA A 73 0.71 4.47 -5.15
N ALA A 74 0.22 3.85 -4.08
CA ALA A 74 -0.54 4.51 -3.01
C ALA A 74 -0.23 3.87 -1.66
N GLY A 75 -0.21 4.69 -0.60
CA GLY A 75 -0.08 4.21 0.77
C GLY A 75 -1.39 3.65 1.33
N LEU A 76 -1.27 2.55 2.09
CA LEU A 76 -2.33 1.99 2.92
C LEU A 76 -1.90 2.12 4.40
N PRO A 77 -2.59 2.93 5.23
CA PRO A 77 -2.21 3.14 6.61
C PRO A 77 -2.16 1.85 7.41
N THR A 78 -1.07 1.64 8.13
CA THR A 78 -0.89 0.50 9.06
C THR A 78 -0.48 0.93 10.46
N GLY A 79 -0.63 2.23 10.77
CA GLY A 79 -0.24 2.88 12.02
C GLY A 79 1.05 3.68 11.90
N ASP A 80 1.44 4.36 12.97
CA ASP A 80 2.71 5.09 13.09
C ASP A 80 3.64 4.37 14.08
N GLN A 81 4.96 4.56 13.95
CA GLN A 81 6.01 4.22 14.93
C GLN A 81 5.77 2.95 15.79
N GLY A 82 5.34 1.85 15.18
CA GLY A 82 4.95 0.63 15.92
C GLY A 82 3.83 -0.14 15.24
N GLY A 83 2.95 0.57 14.53
CA GLY A 83 1.81 -0.01 13.83
C GLY A 83 0.52 0.07 14.65
N TYR A 84 -0.63 -0.26 14.04
CA TYR A 84 -1.89 -0.32 14.78
C TYR A 84 -1.95 -1.57 15.66
N GLU A 85 -2.19 -1.36 16.96
CA GLU A 85 -2.28 -2.43 17.97
C GLU A 85 -3.66 -3.11 18.04
N TYR A 86 -4.70 -2.47 17.51
CA TYR A 86 -6.07 -2.98 17.52
C TYR A 86 -6.92 -2.37 16.41
N LEU A 87 -7.97 -3.08 15.99
CA LEU A 87 -8.90 -2.64 14.96
C LEU A 87 -10.13 -1.93 15.57
N ASP A 88 -9.98 -0.64 15.88
CA ASP A 88 -11.09 0.24 16.29
C ASP A 88 -11.80 0.88 15.09
N ASP A 89 -12.81 1.71 15.37
CA ASP A 89 -13.61 2.37 14.34
C ASP A 89 -12.79 3.34 13.48
N HIS A 90 -11.82 4.05 14.08
CA HIS A 90 -10.92 4.95 13.35
C HIS A 90 -10.03 4.17 12.38
N VAL A 91 -9.40 3.09 12.85
CA VAL A 91 -8.54 2.23 12.04
C VAL A 91 -9.35 1.59 10.89
N ARG A 92 -10.58 1.15 11.16
CA ARG A 92 -11.48 0.64 10.12
C ARG A 92 -11.78 1.70 9.06
N GLU A 93 -12.15 2.89 9.49
CA GLU A 93 -12.53 3.98 8.61
C GLU A 93 -11.35 4.38 7.72
N ILE A 94 -10.18 4.64 8.30
CA ILE A 94 -9.03 5.14 7.54
C ILE A 94 -8.50 4.10 6.55
N ILE A 95 -8.45 2.82 6.93
CA ILE A 95 -8.07 1.73 6.02
C ILE A 95 -9.08 1.58 4.88
N THR A 96 -10.38 1.68 5.18
CA THR A 96 -11.44 1.58 4.16
C THR A 96 -11.31 2.71 3.14
N GLN A 97 -11.15 3.94 3.61
CA GLN A 97 -10.98 5.11 2.73
C GLN A 97 -9.70 5.01 1.90
N ALA A 98 -8.59 4.56 2.50
CA ALA A 98 -7.32 4.38 1.81
C ALA A 98 -7.40 3.30 0.73
N ALA A 99 -8.01 2.15 1.04
CA ALA A 99 -8.22 1.08 0.08
C ALA A 99 -9.05 1.54 -1.13
N ALA A 100 -10.17 2.23 -0.89
CA ALA A 100 -11.02 2.79 -1.94
C ALA A 100 -10.26 3.78 -2.83
N ARG A 101 -9.49 4.69 -2.23
CA ARG A 101 -8.67 5.67 -2.97
C ARG A 101 -7.58 4.99 -3.79
N ALA A 102 -6.89 4.01 -3.23
CA ALA A 102 -5.84 3.28 -3.93
C ALA A 102 -6.39 2.53 -5.16
N MET A 103 -7.52 1.84 -5.03
CA MET A 103 -8.15 1.15 -6.15
C MET A 103 -8.68 2.11 -7.21
N ALA A 104 -9.31 3.21 -6.81
CA ALA A 104 -9.76 4.24 -7.74
C ALA A 104 -8.58 4.86 -8.51
N GLN A 105 -7.44 5.08 -7.84
CA GLN A 105 -6.22 5.58 -8.46
C GLN A 105 -5.62 4.57 -9.44
N ALA A 106 -5.56 3.29 -9.08
CA ALA A 106 -5.11 2.22 -9.95
C ALA A 106 -5.98 2.12 -11.21
N ALA A 107 -7.30 2.17 -11.07
CA ALA A 107 -8.24 2.18 -12.19
C ALA A 107 -8.05 3.41 -13.09
N ARG A 108 -7.88 4.61 -12.49
CA ARG A 108 -7.67 5.86 -13.24
C ARG A 108 -6.41 5.84 -14.11
N VAL A 109 -5.34 5.18 -13.66
CA VAL A 109 -4.11 5.03 -14.46
C VAL A 109 -4.13 3.81 -15.39
N GLY A 110 -5.25 3.09 -15.45
CA GLY A 110 -5.42 1.93 -16.33
C GLY A 110 -4.61 0.71 -15.90
N ALA A 111 -4.31 0.56 -14.61
CA ALA A 111 -3.57 -0.59 -14.12
C ALA A 111 -4.35 -1.89 -14.33
N GLN A 112 -3.69 -2.91 -14.86
CA GLN A 112 -4.29 -4.24 -15.02
C GLN A 112 -4.10 -5.08 -13.75
N ARG A 113 -3.00 -4.87 -13.04
CA ARG A 113 -2.63 -5.58 -11.81
C ARG A 113 -2.35 -4.61 -10.67
N VAL A 114 -2.79 -4.95 -9.48
CA VAL A 114 -2.51 -4.24 -8.23
C VAL A 114 -1.77 -5.17 -7.30
N PHE A 115 -0.54 -4.81 -6.93
CA PHE A 115 0.24 -5.56 -5.96
C PHE A 115 0.15 -4.88 -4.61
N TYR A 116 -0.24 -5.61 -3.58
CA TYR A 116 -0.16 -5.12 -2.20
C TYR A 116 0.93 -5.84 -1.43
N SER A 117 1.47 -5.20 -0.40
CA SER A 117 2.48 -5.80 0.48
C SER A 117 1.85 -6.95 1.27
N GLY A 118 1.98 -8.17 0.75
CA GLY A 118 1.33 -9.37 1.26
C GLY A 118 2.21 -10.19 2.18
N SER A 119 1.60 -11.07 2.97
CA SER A 119 2.31 -12.07 3.77
C SER A 119 2.31 -13.44 3.08
N SER A 120 2.84 -14.48 3.75
CA SER A 120 2.65 -15.87 3.28
C SER A 120 1.21 -16.35 3.42
N ASP A 121 0.45 -15.74 4.33
CA ASP A 121 -1.00 -15.89 4.40
C ASP A 121 -1.66 -14.87 3.46
N PRO A 122 -2.42 -15.29 2.43
CA PRO A 122 -3.06 -14.41 1.46
C PRO A 122 -4.20 -13.58 2.05
N GLU A 123 -4.60 -13.82 3.31
CA GLU A 123 -5.58 -13.02 4.03
C GLU A 123 -4.95 -11.87 4.81
N LEU A 124 -3.62 -11.80 4.89
CA LEU A 124 -2.91 -10.80 5.70
C LEU A 124 -1.94 -9.99 4.85
N ILE A 125 -1.94 -8.68 5.05
CA ILE A 125 -0.80 -7.86 4.61
C ILE A 125 0.48 -8.32 5.32
N GLY A 126 1.61 -8.21 4.63
CA GLY A 126 2.93 -8.50 5.18
C GLY A 126 3.39 -7.36 6.08
N THR A 127 4.02 -7.70 7.19
CA THR A 127 4.70 -6.74 8.08
C THR A 127 6.07 -7.30 8.45
N GLY A 128 6.95 -6.46 8.97
CA GLY A 128 8.33 -6.87 9.29
C GLY A 128 9.18 -5.77 9.91
N ILE A 129 8.77 -4.50 9.74
CA ILE A 129 9.37 -3.35 10.44
C ILE A 129 8.57 -3.01 11.71
N PHE A 130 7.24 -3.14 11.63
CA PHE A 130 6.30 -2.83 12.70
C PHE A 130 5.42 -4.03 13.03
N GLU A 131 4.94 -4.10 14.27
CA GLU A 131 3.98 -5.10 14.73
C GLU A 131 2.56 -4.55 14.57
N VAL A 132 1.87 -5.00 13.54
CA VAL A 132 0.48 -4.63 13.29
C VAL A 132 -0.41 -5.79 13.72
N ALA A 133 -1.48 -5.49 14.44
CA ALA A 133 -2.38 -6.48 14.97
C ALA A 133 -2.99 -7.38 13.86
N PRO A 134 -3.14 -8.69 14.10
CA PRO A 134 -3.61 -9.62 13.05
C PRO A 134 -4.99 -9.29 12.47
N ASP A 135 -5.88 -8.74 13.28
CA ASP A 135 -7.21 -8.29 12.87
C ASP A 135 -7.14 -7.08 11.92
N VAL A 136 -6.29 -6.09 12.23
CA VAL A 136 -5.99 -4.96 11.34
C VAL A 136 -5.42 -5.45 10.02
N ARG A 137 -4.44 -6.37 10.07
CA ARG A 137 -3.80 -6.93 8.86
C ARG A 137 -4.81 -7.66 7.97
N ARG A 138 -5.74 -8.40 8.57
CA ARG A 138 -6.82 -9.10 7.86
C ARG A 138 -7.83 -8.11 7.28
N PHE A 139 -8.20 -7.11 8.06
CA PHE A 139 -9.14 -6.08 7.63
C PHE A 139 -8.61 -5.27 6.46
N ALA A 140 -7.31 -4.94 6.44
CA ALA A 140 -6.67 -4.27 5.32
C ALA A 140 -6.83 -5.04 3.99
N VAL A 141 -6.61 -6.36 3.99
CA VAL A 141 -6.83 -7.20 2.81
C VAL A 141 -8.31 -7.25 2.43
N SER A 142 -9.21 -7.38 3.42
CA SER A 142 -10.65 -7.35 3.17
C SER A 142 -11.10 -6.03 2.53
N ALA A 143 -10.62 -4.89 3.03
CA ALA A 143 -10.95 -3.57 2.49
C ALA A 143 -10.46 -3.40 1.04
N LEU A 144 -9.25 -3.87 0.73
CA LEU A 144 -8.72 -3.86 -0.64
C LEU A 144 -9.57 -4.71 -1.59
N ARG A 145 -9.99 -5.91 -1.16
CA ARG A 145 -10.86 -6.77 -1.97
C ARG A 145 -12.24 -6.14 -2.20
N SER A 146 -12.83 -5.56 -1.16
CA SER A 146 -14.13 -4.87 -1.26
C SER A 146 -14.09 -3.59 -2.10
N ALA A 147 -12.90 -3.00 -2.27
CA ALA A 147 -12.70 -1.78 -3.05
C ALA A 147 -12.38 -2.06 -4.54
N LEU A 148 -12.33 -3.32 -4.97
CA LEU A 148 -12.13 -3.65 -6.38
C LEU A 148 -13.30 -3.10 -7.21
N PRO A 149 -13.03 -2.40 -8.32
CA PRO A 149 -14.08 -2.00 -9.24
C PRO A 149 -14.70 -3.24 -9.91
N ASP A 150 -16.01 -3.15 -10.19
CA ASP A 150 -16.78 -4.15 -10.94
C ASP A 150 -16.20 -4.40 -12.35
#